data_AF-A0A259R8R4-F1
#
_entry.id   AF-A0A259R8R4-F1
#
_cell.length_a   1.000
_cell.length_b   1.000
_cell.length_c   1.000
_cell.angle_alpha   90.00
_cell.angle_beta   90.00
_cell.angle_gamma   90.00
#
_symmetry.space_group_name_H-M   'P 1'
#
loop_
_entity.id
_entity.type
_entity.pdbx_description
1 polymer ?
#
loop_
_entity_poly.entity_id
_entity_poly.type
_entity_poly.pdbx_seq_one_letter_code
_entity_poly.pdbx_strand_id
1 'polypeptide(L)'
;AVFARADDLRLHLDLFALLRRKLVVDRVVMIKPQIHVARDAQGRLNFADLLPDSKPESAPPRSPLGLSVHRLQVEQGVLFYDDDKAKLHGQLDGLDVGLSGLDGGNAGAFHLETTARFVQPALATRIALRGKLLADPAQHSVALTDLALSAQGDVPGLKSMQTQLSADQLGLRTGSLWALTARQWHVKTTGRTESGENLSAQISLPTLEAKGDTVQIGPLDASAEIGAAQALQLQCKAQQAAGAWSALRVPVAQCDVQRGAAGKPGAMRLTLASPLQLDLTHAHYVLPAIKLSGQLTPGAKPQTLALQGNAQYDGGANGPMKGPTAQFQLQGLVAGSGMKLSGGWAQPDNLRLDVNADRLNLDDWLPPPAAQPKAAAPAPAPIDLSAFQKLGLGAQFKIGSLVFKGMQWSA
;
A
#
# COMPACT_ATOMS: atom_id res chain seq x y z
N ALA A 1 12.04 2.11 -34.20
CA ALA A 1 11.01 3.16 -34.03
C ALA A 1 11.69 4.42 -33.52
N VAL A 2 11.24 5.60 -33.93
CA VAL A 2 11.77 6.87 -33.38
C VAL A 2 11.41 6.93 -31.90
N PHE A 3 12.41 7.13 -31.03
CA PHE A 3 12.21 7.16 -29.58
C PHE A 3 11.37 8.37 -29.13
N ALA A 4 11.64 9.54 -29.69
CA ALA A 4 10.90 10.76 -29.39
C ALA A 4 10.85 11.70 -30.60
N ARG A 5 9.73 12.39 -30.76
CA ARG A 5 9.55 13.52 -31.69
C ARG A 5 8.71 14.60 -31.01
N ALA A 6 8.81 15.84 -31.46
CA ALA A 6 7.92 16.91 -31.03
C ALA A 6 7.48 17.72 -32.25
N ASP A 7 6.25 18.23 -32.23
CA ASP A 7 5.74 19.11 -33.29
C ASP A 7 6.50 20.45 -33.28
N ASP A 8 6.81 20.94 -32.08
CA ASP A 8 7.55 22.18 -31.87
C ASP A 8 8.42 22.10 -30.60
N LEU A 9 9.62 22.69 -30.68
CA LEU A 9 10.57 22.82 -29.58
C LEU A 9 11.00 24.28 -29.50
N ARG A 10 10.58 24.97 -28.45
CA ARG A 10 10.89 26.39 -28.23
C ARG A 10 11.94 26.55 -27.15
N LEU A 11 13.03 27.21 -27.50
CA LEU A 11 14.08 27.63 -26.57
C LEU A 11 13.95 29.14 -26.33
N HIS A 12 13.69 29.53 -25.09
CA HIS A 12 13.70 30.93 -24.68
C HIS A 12 15.03 31.21 -23.99
N LEU A 13 15.78 32.19 -24.48
CA LEU A 13 17.11 32.54 -23.98
C LEU A 13 17.04 33.85 -23.18
N ASP A 14 17.87 33.95 -22.14
CA ASP A 14 18.09 35.22 -21.43
C ASP A 14 19.00 36.13 -22.27
N LEU A 15 18.41 37.15 -22.88
CA LEU A 15 19.13 38.12 -23.71
C LEU A 15 20.20 38.90 -22.93
N PHE A 16 19.97 39.21 -21.64
CA PHE A 16 20.92 39.94 -20.81
C PHE A 16 22.10 39.07 -20.38
N ALA A 17 21.88 37.77 -20.14
CA ALA A 17 22.96 36.82 -19.89
C ALA A 17 23.84 36.60 -21.13
N LEU A 18 23.25 36.56 -22.33
CA LEU A 18 23.97 36.45 -23.60
C LEU A 18 24.92 37.63 -23.83
N LEU A 19 24.50 38.86 -23.49
CA LEU A 19 25.37 40.05 -23.50
C LEU A 19 26.58 39.90 -22.56
N ARG A 20 26.47 39.09 -21.51
CA ARG A 20 27.55 38.77 -20.55
C ARG A 20 28.31 37.47 -20.89
N ARG A 21 28.16 36.95 -22.12
CA ARG A 21 28.77 35.70 -22.60
C ARG A 21 28.35 34.46 -21.79
N LYS A 22 27.16 34.47 -21.21
CA LYS A 22 26.55 33.30 -20.54
C LYS A 22 25.36 32.81 -21.37
N LEU A 23 25.34 31.50 -21.66
CA LEU A 23 24.20 30.87 -22.32
C LEU A 23 23.22 30.37 -21.27
N VAL A 24 22.19 31.17 -21.00
CA VAL A 24 21.12 30.81 -20.05
C VAL A 24 19.85 30.54 -20.82
N VAL A 25 19.27 29.36 -20.62
CA VAL A 25 17.99 28.95 -21.21
C VAL A 25 16.90 29.14 -20.17
N ASP A 26 16.10 30.19 -20.32
CA ASP A 26 15.02 30.54 -19.40
C ASP A 26 13.89 29.51 -19.39
N ARG A 27 13.59 28.96 -20.56
CA ARG A 27 12.49 28.00 -20.73
C ARG A 27 12.68 27.13 -21.96
N VAL A 28 12.57 25.83 -21.76
CA VAL A 28 12.40 24.83 -22.83
C VAL A 28 10.93 24.43 -22.87
N VAL A 29 10.27 24.59 -24.01
CA VAL A 29 8.87 24.16 -24.23
C VAL A 29 8.83 23.12 -25.33
N MET A 30 8.30 21.94 -25.03
CA MET A 30 7.99 20.89 -26.00
C MET A 30 6.48 20.83 -26.22
N ILE A 31 6.04 21.08 -27.43
CA ILE A 31 4.60 21.06 -27.78
C ILE A 31 4.29 19.77 -28.52
N LYS A 32 3.26 19.07 -28.04
CA LYS A 32 2.80 17.77 -28.54
C LYS A 32 3.94 16.76 -28.75
N PRO A 33 4.88 16.60 -27.80
CA PRO A 33 5.89 15.57 -27.93
C PRO A 33 5.24 14.19 -27.94
N GLN A 34 5.72 13.32 -28.80
CA GLN A 34 5.35 11.92 -28.87
C GLN A 34 6.58 11.10 -28.50
N ILE A 35 6.48 10.41 -27.38
CA ILE A 35 7.56 9.60 -26.82
C ILE A 35 7.11 8.13 -26.91
N HIS A 36 7.98 7.26 -27.39
CA HIS A 36 7.74 5.83 -27.48
C HIS A 36 8.76 5.12 -26.61
N VAL A 37 8.31 4.57 -25.49
CA VAL A 37 9.12 3.73 -24.59
C VAL A 37 8.71 2.28 -24.82
N ALA A 38 9.62 1.49 -25.39
CA ALA A 38 9.40 0.07 -25.64
C ALA A 38 10.50 -0.77 -24.99
N ARG A 39 10.09 -1.84 -24.29
CA ARG A 39 10.97 -2.88 -23.74
C ARG A 39 10.57 -4.23 -24.32
N ASP A 40 11.53 -4.90 -24.97
CA ASP A 40 11.31 -6.23 -25.53
C ASP A 40 11.25 -7.32 -24.44
N ALA A 41 10.86 -8.54 -24.83
CA ALA A 41 10.78 -9.68 -23.91
C ALA A 41 12.13 -10.05 -23.27
N GLN A 42 13.26 -9.67 -23.88
CA GLN A 42 14.61 -9.85 -23.33
C GLN A 42 14.99 -8.73 -22.35
N GLY A 43 14.17 -7.67 -22.24
CA GLY A 43 14.36 -6.54 -21.34
C GLY A 43 15.15 -5.38 -21.97
N ARG A 44 15.44 -5.40 -23.27
CA ARG A 44 16.16 -4.33 -23.96
C ARG A 44 15.22 -3.18 -24.29
N LEU A 45 15.69 -1.96 -24.08
CA LEU A 45 14.94 -0.73 -24.35
C LEU A 45 15.23 -0.23 -25.77
N ASN A 46 14.24 0.39 -26.40
CA ASN A 46 14.37 0.98 -27.74
C ASN A 46 15.25 2.24 -27.81
N PHE A 47 15.70 2.74 -26.66
CA PHE A 47 16.64 3.85 -26.51
C PHE A 47 17.93 3.44 -25.80
N ALA A 48 18.21 2.13 -25.71
CA ALA A 48 19.41 1.65 -25.04
C ALA A 48 20.72 2.19 -25.66
N ASP A 49 20.68 2.51 -26.96
CA ASP A 49 21.74 3.16 -27.73
C ASP A 49 21.96 4.64 -27.35
N LEU A 50 20.99 5.28 -26.71
CA LEU A 50 21.10 6.67 -26.22
C LEU A 50 21.68 6.77 -24.80
N LEU A 51 21.86 5.64 -24.11
CA LEU A 51 22.42 5.60 -22.77
C LEU A 51 23.96 5.62 -22.87
N PRO A 52 24.66 6.44 -22.07
CA PRO A 52 26.11 6.45 -22.06
C PRO A 52 26.65 5.09 -21.61
N ASP A 53 27.66 4.58 -22.32
CA ASP A 53 28.40 3.40 -21.87
C ASP A 53 29.00 3.70 -20.50
N SER A 54 28.76 2.83 -19.51
CA SER A 54 29.25 2.98 -18.12
C SER A 54 30.78 2.92 -17.98
N LYS A 55 31.55 3.03 -19.08
CA LYS A 55 32.99 3.23 -19.03
C LYS A 55 33.25 4.62 -18.46
N PRO A 56 34.10 4.77 -17.44
CA PRO A 56 34.55 6.07 -16.99
C PRO A 56 35.33 6.73 -18.15
N GLU A 57 34.65 7.56 -18.92
CA GLU A 57 35.27 8.41 -19.91
C GLU A 57 36.15 9.44 -19.20
N SER A 58 37.32 9.67 -19.77
CA SER A 58 38.27 10.66 -19.27
C SER A 58 37.58 12.02 -19.21
N ALA A 59 37.90 12.80 -18.17
CA ALA A 59 37.21 14.02 -17.77
C ALA A 59 36.61 14.80 -18.97
N PRO A 60 35.30 15.14 -18.94
CA PRO A 60 34.66 15.80 -20.07
C PRO A 60 35.37 17.12 -20.38
N PRO A 61 35.51 17.51 -21.66
CA PRO A 61 36.00 18.83 -22.00
C PRO A 61 35.14 19.87 -21.28
N ARG A 62 35.78 20.76 -20.51
CA ARG A 62 35.09 21.87 -19.85
C ARG A 62 34.38 22.69 -20.92
N SER A 63 33.06 22.55 -21.00
CA SER A 63 32.25 23.39 -21.88
C SER A 63 32.42 24.84 -21.42
N PRO A 64 32.86 25.77 -22.29
CA PRO A 64 33.12 27.16 -21.89
C PRO A 64 31.85 27.95 -21.55
N LEU A 65 30.67 27.37 -21.81
CA LEU A 65 29.37 27.95 -21.53
C LEU A 65 28.63 27.08 -20.51
N GLY A 66 28.40 27.61 -19.30
CA GLY A 66 27.54 26.95 -18.32
C GLY A 66 26.09 26.99 -18.79
N LEU A 67 25.53 25.83 -19.14
CA LEU A 67 24.11 25.68 -19.48
C LEU A 67 23.31 25.63 -18.17
N SER A 68 22.45 26.62 -17.97
CA SER A 68 21.43 26.60 -16.91
C SER A 68 20.05 26.59 -17.56
N VAL A 69 19.18 25.69 -17.11
CA VAL A 69 17.78 25.60 -17.54
C VAL A 69 16.92 25.99 -16.35
N HIS A 70 16.15 27.07 -16.44
CA HIS A 70 15.33 27.55 -15.31
C HIS A 70 13.95 26.88 -15.27
N ARG A 71 13.37 26.61 -16.44
CA ARG A 71 12.04 26.03 -16.60
C ARG A 71 11.98 25.01 -17.71
N LEU A 72 11.21 23.95 -17.48
CA LEU A 72 10.86 22.95 -18.46
C LEU A 72 9.35 22.84 -18.54
N GLN A 73 8.83 22.80 -19.77
CA GLN A 73 7.40 22.67 -20.02
C GLN A 73 7.14 21.66 -21.15
N VAL A 74 6.16 20.80 -20.92
CA VAL A 74 5.56 19.92 -21.92
C VAL A 74 4.10 20.30 -22.03
N GLU A 75 3.63 20.50 -23.25
CA GLU A 75 2.23 20.81 -23.54
C GLU A 75 1.63 19.72 -24.45
N GLN A 76 0.51 19.14 -24.03
CA GLN A 76 -0.27 18.18 -24.83
C GLN A 76 0.53 16.98 -25.36
N GLY A 77 1.49 16.47 -24.59
CA GLY A 77 2.31 15.34 -24.99
C GLY A 77 1.56 14.00 -25.00
N VAL A 78 2.15 13.01 -25.66
CA VAL A 78 1.70 11.61 -25.64
C VAL A 78 2.91 10.71 -25.37
N LEU A 79 2.80 9.82 -24.40
CA LEU A 79 3.77 8.76 -24.15
C LEU A 79 3.12 7.42 -24.48
N PHE A 80 3.67 6.70 -25.45
CA PHE A 80 3.35 5.29 -25.69
C PHE A 80 4.30 4.43 -24.86
N TYR A 81 3.75 3.45 -24.15
CA TYR A 81 4.48 2.56 -23.26
C TYR A 81 4.16 1.11 -23.58
N ASP A 82 5.15 0.38 -24.05
CA ASP A 82 5.06 -1.04 -24.42
C ASP A 82 6.17 -1.84 -23.72
N ASP A 83 5.84 -2.57 -22.65
CA ASP A 83 6.76 -3.46 -21.97
C ASP A 83 6.30 -4.92 -22.10
N ASP A 84 6.89 -5.63 -23.06
CA ASP A 84 6.60 -7.04 -23.35
C ASP A 84 7.03 -7.98 -22.20
N LYS A 85 8.02 -7.55 -21.40
CA LYS A 85 8.53 -8.34 -20.27
C LYS A 85 7.61 -8.21 -19.06
N ALA A 86 7.13 -7.01 -18.78
CA ALA A 86 6.18 -6.74 -17.70
C ALA A 86 4.71 -6.95 -18.10
N LYS A 87 4.43 -7.16 -19.40
CA LYS A 87 3.08 -7.25 -19.97
C LYS A 87 2.25 -5.99 -19.70
N LEU A 88 2.89 -4.83 -19.88
CA LEU A 88 2.30 -3.51 -19.65
C LEU A 88 2.25 -2.73 -20.96
N HIS A 89 1.05 -2.54 -21.49
CA HIS A 89 0.83 -1.88 -22.78
C HIS A 89 -0.20 -0.77 -22.62
N GLY A 90 0.13 0.43 -23.08
CA GLY A 90 -0.75 1.58 -22.96
C GLY A 90 -0.12 2.88 -23.36
N GLN A 91 -0.78 3.96 -22.96
CA GLN A 91 -0.35 5.32 -23.25
C GLN A 91 -0.75 6.29 -22.15
N LEU A 92 0.01 7.39 -22.07
CA LEU A 92 -0.34 8.59 -21.31
C LEU A 92 -0.70 9.69 -22.32
N ASP A 93 -1.93 10.17 -22.24
CA ASP A 93 -2.47 11.18 -23.14
C ASP A 93 -2.57 12.54 -22.49
N GLY A 94 -2.38 13.59 -23.29
CA GLY A 94 -2.47 14.97 -22.81
C GLY A 94 -1.50 15.21 -21.67
N LEU A 95 -0.27 14.73 -21.81
CA LEU A 95 0.81 14.92 -20.87
C LEU A 95 1.15 16.40 -20.83
N ASP A 96 0.76 17.07 -19.75
CA ASP A 96 1.10 18.45 -19.45
C ASP A 96 2.03 18.46 -18.23
N VAL A 97 3.24 18.97 -18.42
CA VAL A 97 4.27 19.01 -17.36
C VAL A 97 4.81 20.42 -17.27
N GLY A 98 4.90 20.96 -16.07
CA GLY A 98 5.63 22.18 -15.79
C GLY A 98 6.58 21.99 -14.63
N LEU A 99 7.80 22.45 -14.80
CA LEU A 99 8.83 22.46 -13.76
C LEU A 99 9.54 23.80 -13.76
N SER A 100 9.71 24.38 -12.58
CA SER A 100 10.40 25.65 -12.38
C SER A 100 11.40 25.55 -11.23
N GLY A 101 12.30 26.54 -11.09
CA GLY A 101 13.28 26.58 -10.00
C GLY A 101 14.40 25.54 -10.13
N LEU A 102 14.70 25.12 -11.36
CA LEU A 102 15.73 24.11 -11.66
C LEU A 102 17.17 24.62 -11.50
N ASP A 103 17.35 25.94 -11.43
CA ASP A 103 18.62 26.65 -11.21
C ASP A 103 19.13 26.55 -9.76
N GLY A 104 18.32 25.99 -8.86
CA GLY A 104 18.64 25.82 -7.44
C GLY A 104 18.46 27.10 -6.62
N GLY A 105 18.35 26.94 -5.30
CA GLY A 105 18.31 28.06 -4.35
C GLY A 105 16.93 28.62 -4.01
N ASN A 106 15.88 28.32 -4.79
CA ASN A 106 14.49 28.67 -4.46
C ASN A 106 13.54 27.51 -4.77
N ALA A 107 12.41 27.45 -4.04
CA ALA A 107 11.37 26.45 -4.30
C ALA A 107 10.62 26.81 -5.59
N GLY A 108 10.70 25.94 -6.60
CA GLY A 108 9.98 26.08 -7.85
C GLY A 108 8.72 25.23 -7.91
N ALA A 109 7.63 25.79 -8.43
CA ALA A 109 6.39 25.03 -8.64
C ALA A 109 6.59 23.94 -9.72
N PHE A 110 5.92 22.82 -9.52
CA PHE A 110 5.77 21.79 -10.55
C PHE A 110 4.33 21.32 -10.66
N HIS A 111 3.96 20.86 -11.85
CA HIS A 111 2.71 20.16 -12.10
C HIS A 111 2.90 19.08 -13.16
N LEU A 112 2.03 18.07 -13.10
CA LEU A 112 1.87 17.01 -14.06
C LEU A 112 0.37 16.73 -14.19
N GLU A 113 -0.16 16.76 -15.41
CA GLU A 113 -1.50 16.26 -15.72
C GLU A 113 -1.41 15.28 -16.88
N THR A 114 -2.18 14.19 -16.80
CA THR A 114 -2.27 13.21 -17.89
C THR A 114 -3.48 12.30 -17.73
N THR A 115 -3.88 11.63 -18.80
CA THR A 115 -4.81 10.49 -18.76
C THR A 115 -4.06 9.22 -19.13
N ALA A 116 -3.91 8.31 -18.17
CA ALA A 116 -3.36 6.99 -18.39
C ALA A 116 -4.42 6.04 -18.96
N ARG A 117 -4.10 5.35 -20.05
CA ARG A 117 -4.93 4.32 -20.68
C ARG A 117 -4.09 3.09 -20.96
N PHE A 118 -4.31 2.02 -20.21
CA PHE A 118 -3.63 0.74 -20.42
C PHE A 118 -4.64 -0.32 -20.81
N VAL A 119 -4.20 -1.26 -21.65
CA VAL A 119 -5.00 -2.42 -22.07
C VAL A 119 -4.73 -3.64 -21.20
N GLN A 120 -3.53 -3.74 -20.63
CA GLN A 120 -3.11 -4.84 -19.76
C GLN A 120 -2.18 -4.30 -18.67
N PRO A 121 -2.62 -4.22 -17.39
CA PRO A 121 -4.02 -4.35 -16.96
C PRO A 121 -4.89 -3.23 -17.56
N ALA A 122 -6.18 -3.52 -17.77
CA ALA A 122 -7.11 -2.52 -18.26
C ALA A 122 -7.33 -1.42 -17.21
N LEU A 123 -6.96 -0.17 -17.53
CA LEU A 123 -7.23 0.99 -16.69
C LEU A 123 -7.41 2.25 -17.54
N ALA A 124 -8.22 3.18 -17.03
CA ALA A 124 -8.40 4.51 -17.61
C ALA A 124 -8.48 5.51 -16.47
N THR A 125 -7.40 6.26 -16.22
CA THR A 125 -7.30 7.15 -15.06
C THR A 125 -6.75 8.52 -15.45
N ARG A 126 -7.45 9.58 -15.06
CA ARG A 126 -6.89 10.94 -15.07
C ARG A 126 -6.04 11.11 -13.82
N ILE A 127 -4.83 11.61 -13.99
CA ILE A 127 -3.86 11.85 -12.94
C ILE A 127 -3.50 13.33 -12.99
N ALA A 128 -3.55 14.00 -11.85
CA ALA A 128 -3.01 15.35 -11.67
C ALA A 128 -2.15 15.38 -10.42
N LEU A 129 -0.94 15.93 -10.52
CA LEU A 129 0.02 16.08 -9.46
C LEU A 129 0.55 17.51 -9.48
N ARG A 130 0.65 18.15 -8.31
CA ARG A 130 1.24 19.47 -8.15
C ARG A 130 1.99 19.60 -6.83
N GLY A 131 2.90 20.56 -6.78
CA GLY A 131 3.61 20.93 -5.57
C GLY A 131 4.72 21.93 -5.85
N LYS A 132 5.65 22.06 -4.91
CA LYS A 132 6.88 22.83 -5.06
C LYS A 132 8.07 21.92 -4.81
N LEU A 133 9.12 22.09 -5.58
CA LEU A 133 10.40 21.39 -5.48
C LEU A 133 11.47 22.41 -5.09
N LEU A 134 12.19 22.13 -4.01
CA LEU A 134 13.42 22.81 -3.63
C LEU A 134 14.56 21.79 -3.70
N ALA A 135 15.48 22.00 -4.63
CA ALA A 135 16.73 21.26 -4.69
C ALA A 135 17.87 22.15 -4.20
N ASP A 136 18.67 21.62 -3.28
CA ASP A 136 19.94 22.21 -2.86
C ASP A 136 21.06 21.19 -3.15
N PRO A 137 21.72 21.31 -4.32
CA PRO A 137 22.82 20.43 -4.70
C PRO A 137 24.03 20.55 -3.76
N ALA A 138 24.29 21.73 -3.18
CA ALA A 138 25.41 21.93 -2.26
C ALA A 138 25.18 21.20 -0.93
N GLN A 139 23.93 21.09 -0.50
CA GLN A 139 23.53 20.33 0.69
C GLN A 139 23.14 18.88 0.41
N HIS A 140 23.19 18.44 -0.86
CA HIS A 140 22.69 17.14 -1.30
C HIS A 140 21.27 16.86 -0.78
N SER A 141 20.38 17.85 -0.92
CA SER A 141 19.02 17.77 -0.40
C SER A 141 17.97 18.13 -1.43
N VAL A 142 16.82 17.47 -1.32
CA VAL A 142 15.62 17.70 -2.11
C VAL A 142 14.43 17.75 -1.16
N ALA A 143 13.60 18.77 -1.29
CA ALA A 143 12.35 18.88 -0.57
C ALA A 143 11.20 19.12 -1.56
N LEU A 144 10.11 18.40 -1.35
CA LEU A 144 8.81 18.67 -1.97
C LEU A 144 7.89 19.26 -0.91
N THR A 145 7.16 20.32 -1.24
CA THR A 145 6.15 20.92 -0.36
C THR A 145 4.85 21.17 -1.11
N ASP A 146 3.76 21.35 -0.35
CA ASP A 146 2.41 21.59 -0.88
C ASP A 146 1.99 20.51 -1.91
N LEU A 147 2.34 19.25 -1.63
CA LEU A 147 2.07 18.11 -2.50
C LEU A 147 0.57 17.85 -2.55
N ALA A 148 0.02 17.79 -3.75
CA ALA A 148 -1.34 17.34 -4.00
C ALA A 148 -1.38 16.46 -5.23
N LEU A 149 -1.87 15.23 -5.07
CA LEU A 149 -2.11 14.27 -6.14
C LEU A 149 -3.60 13.92 -6.16
N SER A 150 -4.20 13.90 -7.34
CA SER A 150 -5.54 13.36 -7.56
C SER A 150 -5.51 12.34 -8.69
N ALA A 151 -6.21 11.23 -8.50
CA ALA A 151 -6.40 10.20 -9.50
C ALA A 151 -7.89 9.85 -9.60
N GLN A 152 -8.43 9.83 -10.81
CA GLN A 152 -9.85 9.60 -11.04
C GLN A 152 -10.06 8.66 -12.23
N GLY A 153 -10.88 7.63 -12.08
CA GLY A 153 -11.22 6.72 -13.18
C GLY A 153 -11.42 5.27 -12.76
N ASP A 154 -11.21 4.34 -13.68
CA ASP A 154 -11.39 2.91 -13.46
C ASP A 154 -10.03 2.21 -13.37
N VAL A 155 -9.86 1.36 -12.36
CA VAL A 155 -8.71 0.44 -12.21
C VAL A 155 -9.21 -0.97 -11.93
N PRO A 156 -8.37 -2.01 -12.10
CA PRO A 156 -8.73 -3.37 -11.69
C PRO A 156 -9.22 -3.39 -10.24
N GLY A 157 -10.37 -4.03 -9.98
CA GLY A 157 -10.98 -4.10 -8.65
C GLY A 157 -11.81 -2.88 -8.23
N LEU A 158 -11.70 -1.71 -8.87
CA LEU A 158 -12.34 -0.48 -8.41
C LEU A 158 -12.79 0.45 -9.55
N LYS A 159 -14.11 0.64 -9.63
CA LYS A 159 -14.80 1.52 -10.58
C LYS A 159 -15.05 2.91 -10.00
N SER A 160 -15.10 3.92 -10.87
CA SER A 160 -15.38 5.32 -10.47
C SER A 160 -14.50 5.77 -9.30
N MET A 161 -13.24 5.33 -9.30
CA MET A 161 -12.27 5.64 -8.26
C MET A 161 -12.04 7.15 -8.23
N GLN A 162 -12.04 7.73 -7.04
CA GLN A 162 -11.52 9.07 -6.79
C GLN A 162 -10.56 8.99 -5.61
N THR A 163 -9.28 9.20 -5.89
CA THR A 163 -8.21 9.20 -4.90
C THR A 163 -7.60 10.59 -4.81
N GLN A 164 -7.37 11.05 -3.59
CA GLN A 164 -6.68 12.29 -3.27
C GLN A 164 -5.56 11.96 -2.30
N LEU A 165 -4.37 12.49 -2.57
CA LEU A 165 -3.23 12.49 -1.65
C LEU A 165 -2.80 13.93 -1.44
N SER A 166 -2.57 14.31 -0.19
CA SER A 166 -1.98 15.58 0.19
C SER A 166 -0.83 15.36 1.17
N ALA A 167 0.23 16.15 1.04
CA ALA A 167 1.31 16.19 2.01
C ALA A 167 1.92 17.59 2.08
N ASP A 168 2.19 18.06 3.30
CA ASP A 168 2.83 19.36 3.48
C ASP A 168 4.30 19.32 3.05
N GLN A 169 4.97 18.18 3.33
CA GLN A 169 6.39 18.04 3.05
C GLN A 169 6.83 16.58 2.82
N LEU A 170 7.76 16.41 1.87
CA LEU A 170 8.68 15.28 1.74
C LEU A 170 10.10 15.82 1.58
N GLY A 171 10.98 15.58 2.54
CA GLY A 171 12.39 15.99 2.48
C GLY A 171 13.31 14.79 2.44
N LEU A 172 14.31 14.80 1.56
CA LEU A 172 15.39 13.84 1.51
C LEU A 172 16.72 14.59 1.51
N ARG A 173 17.64 14.21 2.40
CA ARG A 173 19.02 14.68 2.41
C ARG A 173 19.94 13.46 2.36
N THR A 174 20.89 13.45 1.44
CA THR A 174 21.79 12.30 1.17
C THR A 174 23.26 12.63 1.43
N GLY A 175 23.55 13.69 2.20
CA GLY A 175 24.91 13.99 2.69
C GLY A 175 25.45 12.94 3.68
N SER A 176 26.52 13.28 4.42
CA SER A 176 27.23 12.36 5.33
C SER A 176 26.34 11.59 6.32
N LEU A 177 25.23 12.19 6.72
CA LEU A 177 24.16 11.50 7.44
C LEU A 177 22.85 11.71 6.70
N TRP A 178 22.29 10.64 6.15
CA TRP A 178 21.03 10.73 5.43
C TRP A 178 19.87 11.08 6.37
N ALA A 179 18.88 11.80 5.85
CA ALA A 179 17.65 12.06 6.56
C ALA A 179 16.45 12.06 5.60
N LEU A 180 15.34 11.52 6.06
CA LEU A 180 14.04 11.54 5.38
C LEU A 180 13.03 12.17 6.32
N THR A 181 12.28 13.17 5.84
CA THR A 181 11.17 13.77 6.57
C THR A 181 9.90 13.71 5.73
N ALA A 182 8.79 13.38 6.36
CA ALA A 182 7.46 13.41 5.77
C ALA A 182 6.50 14.05 6.77
N ARG A 183 5.68 15.01 6.32
CA ARG A 183 4.75 15.76 7.19
C ARG A 183 3.37 15.86 6.59
N GLN A 184 2.36 15.68 7.44
CA GLN A 184 0.93 15.80 7.16
C GLN A 184 0.48 15.03 5.92
N TRP A 185 0.86 13.75 5.85
CA TRP A 185 0.45 12.89 4.76
C TRP A 185 -0.98 12.42 5.00
N HIS A 186 -1.84 12.65 4.01
CA HIS A 186 -3.21 12.18 4.02
C HIS A 186 -3.54 11.58 2.66
N VAL A 187 -4.15 10.40 2.67
CA VAL A 187 -4.70 9.78 1.46
C VAL A 187 -6.16 9.48 1.74
N LYS A 188 -7.02 9.83 0.79
CA LYS A 188 -8.44 9.49 0.78
C LYS A 188 -8.77 8.86 -0.56
N THR A 189 -9.51 7.76 -0.54
CA THR A 189 -9.99 7.09 -1.75
C THR A 189 -11.45 6.72 -1.61
N THR A 190 -12.17 6.78 -2.72
CA THR A 190 -13.55 6.30 -2.84
C THR A 190 -13.70 5.59 -4.17
N GLY A 191 -14.69 4.71 -4.29
CA GLY A 191 -15.03 4.05 -5.54
C GLY A 191 -16.11 3.00 -5.34
N ARG A 192 -16.28 2.14 -6.34
CA ARG A 192 -17.18 0.98 -6.28
C ARG A 192 -16.40 -0.29 -6.58
N THR A 193 -16.52 -1.28 -5.71
CA THR A 193 -15.93 -2.61 -5.92
C THR A 193 -16.54 -3.30 -7.15
N GLU A 194 -15.94 -4.42 -7.57
CA GLU A 194 -16.51 -5.25 -8.64
C GLU A 194 -17.89 -5.84 -8.27
N SER A 195 -18.16 -6.06 -6.98
CA SER A 195 -19.49 -6.45 -6.46
C SER A 195 -20.53 -5.32 -6.52
N GLY A 196 -20.14 -4.10 -6.90
CA GLY A 196 -20.99 -2.92 -6.93
C GLY A 196 -21.15 -2.22 -5.57
N GLU A 197 -20.41 -2.65 -4.56
CA GLU A 197 -20.42 -2.04 -3.23
C GLU A 197 -19.60 -0.75 -3.22
N ASN A 198 -20.09 0.27 -2.51
CA ASN A 198 -19.31 1.49 -2.32
C ASN A 198 -18.11 1.19 -1.42
N LEU A 199 -16.93 1.70 -1.77
CA LEU A 199 -15.72 1.72 -0.96
C LEU A 199 -15.41 3.17 -0.61
N SER A 200 -15.10 3.42 0.65
CA SER A 200 -14.36 4.62 1.07
C SER A 200 -13.21 4.20 1.97
N ALA A 201 -12.05 4.84 1.85
CA ALA A 201 -10.93 4.62 2.76
C ALA A 201 -10.11 5.90 2.90
N GLN A 202 -9.48 6.06 4.06
CA GLN A 202 -8.55 7.14 4.34
C GLN A 202 -7.41 6.66 5.26
N ILE A 203 -6.24 7.28 5.11
CA ILE A 203 -5.09 7.06 5.96
C ILE A 203 -4.35 8.39 6.18
N SER A 204 -3.95 8.63 7.41
CA SER A 204 -3.27 9.85 7.84
C SER A 204 -2.00 9.51 8.60
N LEU A 205 -0.88 10.09 8.17
CA LEU A 205 0.42 10.01 8.81
C LEU A 205 0.94 11.44 9.07
N PRO A 206 0.83 11.95 10.31
CA PRO A 206 1.21 13.32 10.63
C PRO A 206 2.71 13.61 10.46
N THR A 207 3.57 12.66 10.85
CA THR A 207 5.02 12.81 10.78
C THR A 207 5.71 11.49 10.51
N LEU A 208 6.80 11.53 9.75
CA LEU A 208 7.83 10.52 9.70
C LEU A 208 9.16 11.24 9.64
N GLU A 209 10.06 10.91 10.55
CA GLU A 209 11.40 11.45 10.60
C GLU A 209 12.39 10.29 10.75
N ALA A 210 13.24 10.10 9.75
CA ALA A 210 14.32 9.14 9.79
C ALA A 210 15.66 9.84 9.61
N LYS A 211 16.64 9.43 10.41
CA LYS A 211 18.00 9.99 10.40
C LYS A 211 18.99 8.90 10.77
N GLY A 212 19.83 8.50 9.81
CA GLY A 212 20.70 7.35 9.99
C GLY A 212 19.89 6.10 10.37
N ASP A 213 20.22 5.48 11.49
CA ASP A 213 19.52 4.28 11.95
C ASP A 213 18.23 4.58 12.74
N THR A 214 18.03 5.84 13.16
CA THR A 214 16.87 6.20 13.99
C THR A 214 15.67 6.58 13.13
N VAL A 215 14.48 6.12 13.54
CA VAL A 215 13.21 6.45 12.92
C VAL A 215 12.17 6.80 14.00
N GLN A 216 11.38 7.83 13.71
CA GLN A 216 10.19 8.21 14.44
C GLN A 216 9.03 8.33 13.47
N ILE A 217 7.92 7.69 13.79
CA ILE A 217 6.69 7.70 13.00
C ILE A 217 5.59 8.22 13.92
N GLY A 218 4.93 9.30 13.54
CA GLY A 218 3.80 9.85 14.29
C GLY A 218 2.63 8.86 14.40
N PRO A 219 1.60 9.19 15.18
CA PRO A 219 0.44 8.32 15.30
C PRO A 219 -0.24 8.13 13.94
N LEU A 220 -0.53 6.88 13.59
CA LEU A 220 -1.23 6.52 12.36
C LEU A 220 -2.73 6.42 12.63
N ASP A 221 -3.55 6.96 11.73
CA ASP A 221 -5.00 6.74 11.72
C ASP A 221 -5.41 6.28 10.32
N ALA A 222 -6.13 5.17 10.23
CA ALA A 222 -6.65 4.64 8.99
C ALA A 222 -8.09 4.15 9.19
N SER A 223 -8.96 4.43 8.22
CA SER A 223 -10.31 3.89 8.20
C SER A 223 -10.73 3.46 6.82
N ALA A 224 -11.62 2.48 6.76
CA ALA A 224 -12.23 2.03 5.53
C ALA A 224 -13.68 1.58 5.78
N GLU A 225 -14.53 1.78 4.79
CA GLU A 225 -15.93 1.36 4.78
C GLU A 225 -16.27 0.74 3.43
N ILE A 226 -16.86 -0.46 3.45
CA ILE A 226 -17.25 -1.21 2.26
C ILE A 226 -18.71 -1.63 2.39
N GLY A 227 -19.55 -1.26 1.42
CA GLY A 227 -20.98 -1.58 1.38
C GLY A 227 -21.89 -0.44 1.86
N ALA A 228 -23.21 -0.69 1.86
CA ALA A 228 -24.21 0.34 2.24
C ALA A 228 -25.15 -0.09 3.37
N ALA A 229 -25.78 -1.28 3.29
CA ALA A 229 -26.79 -1.71 4.28
C ALA A 229 -26.18 -2.40 5.52
N GLN A 230 -25.11 -3.17 5.32
CA GLN A 230 -24.33 -3.83 6.38
C GLN A 230 -22.85 -3.60 6.09
N ALA A 231 -22.48 -2.32 6.03
CA ALA A 231 -21.16 -1.91 5.66
C ALA A 231 -20.11 -2.53 6.62
N LEU A 232 -19.03 -3.04 6.04
CA LEU A 232 -17.85 -3.44 6.78
C LEU A 232 -17.04 -2.18 7.05
N GLN A 233 -16.97 -1.79 8.30
CA GLN A 233 -16.19 -0.65 8.78
C GLN A 233 -14.92 -1.15 9.46
N LEU A 234 -13.79 -0.55 9.09
CA LEU A 234 -12.48 -0.77 9.67
C LEU A 234 -11.97 0.57 10.21
N GLN A 235 -11.48 0.59 11.44
CA GLN A 235 -10.78 1.73 12.01
C GLN A 235 -9.51 1.23 12.69
N CYS A 236 -8.36 1.55 12.14
CA CYS A 236 -7.06 1.23 12.70
C CYS A 236 -6.37 2.49 13.21
N LYS A 237 -5.72 2.39 14.37
CA LYS A 237 -4.91 3.44 14.97
C LYS A 237 -3.62 2.84 15.49
N ALA A 238 -2.51 3.53 15.30
CA ALA A 238 -1.24 3.20 15.94
C ALA A 238 -0.72 4.43 16.67
N GLN A 239 -0.20 4.23 17.88
CA GLN A 239 0.54 5.27 18.59
C GLN A 239 1.87 5.56 17.91
N GLN A 240 2.51 6.66 18.30
CA GLN A 240 3.82 7.03 17.78
C GLN A 240 4.81 5.86 17.91
N ALA A 241 5.45 5.52 16.79
CA ALA A 241 6.52 4.54 16.74
C ALA A 241 7.88 5.24 16.85
N ALA A 242 8.82 4.65 17.58
CA ALA A 242 10.18 5.15 17.65
C ALA A 242 11.19 4.02 17.88
N GLY A 243 12.40 4.19 17.37
CA GLY A 243 13.50 3.25 17.58
C GLY A 243 14.51 3.25 16.44
N ALA A 244 15.35 2.22 16.43
CA ALA A 244 16.15 1.87 15.27
C ALA A 244 15.32 1.12 14.23
N TRP A 245 15.77 1.02 12.97
CA TRP A 245 15.11 0.17 11.96
C TRP A 245 15.03 -1.30 12.38
N SER A 246 16.00 -1.77 13.17
CA SER A 246 16.08 -3.12 13.72
C SER A 246 15.27 -3.32 15.01
N ALA A 247 14.77 -2.26 15.63
CA ALA A 247 14.12 -2.32 16.94
C ALA A 247 13.03 -1.25 17.10
N LEU A 248 12.21 -1.07 16.06
CA LEU A 248 11.14 -0.09 16.03
C LEU A 248 10.00 -0.56 16.95
N ARG A 249 9.58 0.28 17.89
CA ARG A 249 8.51 -0.05 18.83
C ARG A 249 7.28 0.81 18.58
N VAL A 250 6.12 0.16 18.53
CA VAL A 250 4.79 0.80 18.55
C VAL A 250 4.14 0.42 19.88
N PRO A 251 3.92 1.37 20.81
CA PRO A 251 3.40 1.01 22.13
C PRO A 251 2.01 0.36 22.07
N VAL A 252 1.14 0.83 21.18
CA VAL A 252 -0.17 0.23 20.90
C VAL A 252 -0.53 0.45 19.43
N ALA A 253 -0.89 -0.63 18.75
CA ALA A 253 -1.68 -0.64 17.51
C ALA A 253 -3.02 -1.30 17.78
N GLN A 254 -4.11 -0.70 17.31
CA GLN A 254 -5.48 -1.18 17.48
C GLN A 254 -6.20 -1.14 16.13
N CYS A 255 -6.98 -2.15 15.82
CA CYS A 255 -7.92 -2.18 14.71
C CYS A 255 -9.29 -2.65 15.20
N ASP A 256 -10.30 -1.81 14.96
CA ASP A 256 -11.70 -2.10 15.19
C ASP A 256 -12.35 -2.50 13.86
N VAL A 257 -13.10 -3.60 13.89
CA VAL A 257 -13.87 -4.11 12.75
C VAL A 257 -15.33 -4.17 13.14
N GLN A 258 -16.19 -3.53 12.36
CA GLN A 258 -17.63 -3.49 12.60
C GLN A 258 -18.41 -3.86 11.35
N ARG A 259 -19.48 -4.62 11.49
CA ARG A 259 -20.40 -4.95 10.42
C ARG A 259 -21.81 -5.14 10.96
N GLY A 260 -22.80 -4.56 10.28
CA GLY A 260 -24.21 -4.72 10.64
C GLY A 260 -24.60 -4.08 11.98
N ALA A 261 -25.89 -4.15 12.31
CA ALA A 261 -26.41 -3.59 13.56
C ALA A 261 -26.28 -4.59 14.71
N ALA A 262 -25.83 -4.12 15.89
CA ALA A 262 -25.62 -4.97 17.06
C ALA A 262 -26.84 -5.87 17.37
N GLY A 263 -26.59 -7.16 17.61
CA GLY A 263 -27.62 -8.15 17.91
C GLY A 263 -28.46 -8.64 16.72
N LYS A 264 -28.21 -8.14 15.49
CA LYS A 264 -28.81 -8.72 14.28
C LYS A 264 -27.97 -9.88 13.75
N PRO A 265 -28.59 -10.90 13.13
CA PRO A 265 -27.85 -11.97 12.45
C PRO A 265 -26.84 -11.40 11.45
N GLY A 266 -25.59 -11.88 11.50
CA GLY A 266 -24.47 -11.42 10.70
C GLY A 266 -23.72 -10.20 11.28
N ALA A 267 -24.18 -9.63 12.40
CA ALA A 267 -23.50 -8.48 13.01
C ALA A 267 -22.19 -8.87 13.70
N MET A 268 -21.21 -7.98 13.63
CA MET A 268 -19.87 -8.17 14.17
C MET A 268 -19.31 -6.85 14.69
N ARG A 269 -18.67 -6.89 15.86
CA ARG A 269 -17.89 -5.80 16.42
C ARG A 269 -16.70 -6.38 17.15
N LEU A 270 -15.52 -6.27 16.54
CA LEU A 270 -14.26 -6.82 17.03
C LEU A 270 -13.24 -5.71 17.22
N THR A 271 -12.41 -5.85 18.24
CA THR A 271 -11.25 -5.01 18.52
C THR A 271 -10.04 -5.91 18.64
N LEU A 272 -9.03 -5.67 17.82
CA LEU A 272 -7.70 -6.27 17.92
C LEU A 272 -6.73 -5.18 18.38
N ALA A 273 -6.02 -5.39 19.48
CA ALA A 273 -5.00 -4.46 19.96
C ALA A 273 -3.72 -5.19 20.37
N SER A 274 -2.56 -4.65 20.03
CA SER A 274 -1.27 -5.15 20.51
C SER A 274 -0.19 -4.06 20.43
N PRO A 275 0.78 -4.03 21.37
CA PRO A 275 2.08 -3.42 21.09
C PRO A 275 2.74 -4.12 19.89
N LEU A 276 3.60 -3.43 19.15
CA LEU A 276 4.39 -4.02 18.07
C LEU A 276 5.88 -3.80 18.33
N GLN A 277 6.68 -4.83 18.06
CA GLN A 277 8.13 -4.73 17.98
C GLN A 277 8.55 -5.19 16.59
N LEU A 278 9.18 -4.30 15.83
CA LEU A 278 9.49 -4.51 14.43
C LEU A 278 10.99 -4.39 14.21
N ASP A 279 11.59 -5.48 13.77
CA ASP A 279 12.93 -5.50 13.18
C ASP A 279 12.75 -5.52 11.65
N LEU A 280 12.75 -4.32 11.06
CA LEU A 280 12.58 -4.14 9.61
C LEU A 280 13.85 -4.55 8.84
N THR A 281 14.99 -4.66 9.51
CA THR A 281 16.26 -5.08 8.88
C THR A 281 16.34 -6.59 8.70
N HIS A 282 15.79 -7.35 9.64
CA HIS A 282 15.81 -8.82 9.63
C HIS A 282 14.42 -9.44 9.34
N ALA A 283 13.42 -8.60 9.06
CA ALA A 283 12.03 -9.01 8.84
C ALA A 283 11.48 -9.86 10.00
N HIS A 284 11.76 -9.45 11.24
CA HIS A 284 11.27 -10.11 12.44
C HIS A 284 10.28 -9.21 13.18
N TYR A 285 9.03 -9.68 13.33
CA TYR A 285 7.91 -8.89 13.85
C TYR A 285 7.27 -9.60 15.03
N VAL A 286 7.05 -8.89 16.13
CA VAL A 286 6.48 -9.47 17.36
C VAL A 286 5.29 -8.65 17.83
N LEU A 287 4.20 -9.35 18.12
CA LEU A 287 3.01 -8.87 18.82
C LEU A 287 3.02 -9.51 20.22
N PRO A 288 3.69 -8.91 21.22
CA PRO A 288 3.95 -9.57 22.49
C PRO A 288 2.71 -9.70 23.39
N ALA A 289 1.68 -8.89 23.15
CA ALA A 289 0.49 -8.83 23.99
C ALA A 289 -0.75 -8.52 23.12
N ILE A 290 -1.19 -9.51 22.36
CA ILE A 290 -2.42 -9.46 21.58
C ILE A 290 -3.60 -9.45 22.54
N LYS A 291 -4.57 -8.57 22.29
CA LYS A 291 -5.90 -8.57 22.87
C LYS A 291 -6.90 -8.54 21.72
N LEU A 292 -7.65 -9.62 21.55
CA LEU A 292 -8.74 -9.72 20.59
C LEU A 292 -10.04 -9.85 21.39
N SER A 293 -10.92 -8.87 21.28
CA SER A 293 -12.18 -8.87 22.02
C SER A 293 -13.34 -8.41 21.14
N GLY A 294 -14.57 -8.76 21.53
CA GLY A 294 -15.74 -8.26 20.85
C GLY A 294 -16.95 -9.18 20.93
N GLN A 295 -17.86 -8.94 20.01
CA GLN A 295 -19.10 -9.68 19.88
C GLN A 295 -19.39 -9.97 18.40
N LEU A 296 -19.91 -11.16 18.14
CA LEU A 296 -20.38 -11.60 16.84
C LEU A 296 -21.74 -12.25 16.97
N THR A 297 -22.61 -12.10 15.98
CA THR A 297 -23.98 -12.62 16.00
C THR A 297 -24.18 -13.56 14.81
N PRO A 298 -23.55 -14.76 14.82
CA PRO A 298 -23.58 -15.69 13.70
C PRO A 298 -24.99 -16.26 13.45
N GLY A 299 -25.78 -16.43 14.51
CA GLY A 299 -27.17 -16.88 14.47
C GLY A 299 -28.13 -15.90 15.15
N ALA A 300 -29.07 -16.41 15.95
CA ALA A 300 -30.04 -15.57 16.68
C ALA A 300 -29.47 -14.96 17.97
N LYS A 301 -28.40 -15.54 18.53
CA LYS A 301 -27.80 -15.12 19.81
C LYS A 301 -26.41 -14.51 19.57
N PRO A 302 -26.11 -13.35 20.18
CA PRO A 302 -24.77 -12.80 20.18
C PRO A 302 -23.80 -13.65 21.01
N GLN A 303 -22.61 -13.89 20.48
CA GLN A 303 -21.50 -14.57 21.15
C GLN A 303 -20.39 -13.57 21.40
N THR A 304 -19.85 -13.58 22.62
CA THR A 304 -18.71 -12.75 23.00
C THR A 304 -17.41 -13.51 22.80
N LEU A 305 -16.34 -12.76 22.56
CA LEU A 305 -14.99 -13.29 22.55
C LEU A 305 -14.04 -12.34 23.27
N ALA A 306 -13.09 -12.92 23.99
CA ALA A 306 -12.02 -12.23 24.68
C ALA A 306 -10.81 -13.16 24.73
N LEU A 307 -9.89 -12.98 23.78
CA LEU A 307 -8.67 -13.74 23.62
C LEU A 307 -7.46 -12.85 23.87
N GLN A 308 -6.44 -13.41 24.52
CA GLN A 308 -5.17 -12.75 24.79
C GLN A 308 -4.02 -13.67 24.45
N GLY A 309 -2.89 -13.11 24.04
CA GLY A 309 -1.69 -13.92 23.80
C GLY A 309 -0.63 -13.18 23.03
N ASN A 310 0.09 -13.88 22.16
CA ASN A 310 1.19 -13.32 21.39
C ASN A 310 1.28 -13.93 19.99
N ALA A 311 2.01 -13.24 19.12
CA ALA A 311 2.42 -13.77 17.83
C ALA A 311 3.80 -13.23 17.47
N GLN A 312 4.50 -13.99 16.64
CA GLN A 312 5.74 -13.54 16.02
C GLN A 312 5.84 -14.08 14.60
N TYR A 313 6.55 -13.33 13.77
CA TYR A 313 6.91 -13.66 12.41
C TYR A 313 8.42 -13.46 12.24
N ASP A 314 9.08 -14.41 11.58
CA ASP A 314 10.48 -14.33 11.19
C ASP A 314 10.57 -14.58 9.68
N GLY A 315 11.14 -13.64 8.93
CA GLY A 315 11.28 -13.72 7.47
C GLY A 315 12.37 -14.68 6.98
N GLY A 316 13.15 -15.31 7.87
CA GLY A 316 14.17 -16.30 7.52
C GLY A 316 15.44 -15.71 6.90
N ALA A 317 15.62 -14.37 6.95
CA ALA A 317 16.72 -13.69 6.28
C ALA A 317 18.10 -14.05 6.87
N ASN A 318 18.18 -14.39 8.16
CA ASN A 318 19.43 -14.68 8.87
C ASN A 318 19.32 -15.81 9.93
N GLY A 319 18.23 -16.59 9.91
CA GLY A 319 17.96 -17.64 10.91
C GLY A 319 18.59 -19.00 10.59
N PRO A 320 18.77 -19.89 11.60
CA PRO A 320 19.28 -21.25 11.40
C PRO A 320 18.31 -22.15 10.59
N MET A 321 17.02 -21.80 10.57
CA MET A 321 16.03 -22.41 9.67
C MET A 321 15.95 -21.61 8.37
N LYS A 322 16.21 -22.27 7.23
CA LYS A 322 16.08 -21.69 5.89
C LYS A 322 14.60 -21.57 5.51
N GLY A 323 13.93 -20.51 5.97
CA GLY A 323 12.58 -20.18 5.52
C GLY A 323 11.81 -19.32 6.52
N PRO A 324 10.81 -18.55 6.05
CA PRO A 324 9.95 -17.76 6.89
C PRO A 324 9.12 -18.65 7.82
N THR A 325 8.92 -18.17 9.04
CA THR A 325 8.11 -18.83 10.06
C THR A 325 7.18 -17.85 10.72
N ALA A 326 6.01 -18.33 11.13
CA ALA A 326 5.07 -17.58 11.95
C ALA A 326 4.59 -18.47 13.08
N GLN A 327 4.42 -17.93 14.27
CA GLN A 327 3.78 -18.65 15.36
C GLN A 327 2.88 -17.72 16.16
N PHE A 328 1.82 -18.27 16.72
CA PHE A 328 0.92 -17.54 17.61
C PHE A 328 0.41 -18.45 18.72
N GLN A 329 0.06 -17.84 19.84
CA GLN A 329 -0.63 -18.48 20.95
C GLN A 329 -1.67 -17.49 21.47
N LEU A 330 -2.91 -17.93 21.58
CA LEU A 330 -4.05 -17.17 22.07
C LEU A 330 -4.81 -18.02 23.10
N GLN A 331 -5.32 -17.38 24.13
CA GLN A 331 -6.14 -18.03 25.14
C GLN A 331 -7.18 -17.07 25.69
N GLY A 332 -8.32 -17.61 26.11
CA GLY A 332 -9.36 -16.83 26.76
C GLY A 332 -10.73 -17.44 26.58
N LEU A 333 -11.75 -16.60 26.44
CA LEU A 333 -13.14 -17.02 26.37
C LEU A 333 -13.72 -16.78 24.98
N VAL A 334 -14.45 -17.76 24.47
CA VAL A 334 -15.27 -17.65 23.26
C VAL A 334 -16.62 -18.31 23.54
N ALA A 335 -17.71 -17.57 23.34
CA ALA A 335 -19.07 -18.04 23.65
C ALA A 335 -19.21 -18.59 25.09
N GLY A 336 -18.47 -18.00 26.04
CA GLY A 336 -18.43 -18.45 27.44
C GLY A 336 -17.60 -19.71 27.71
N SER A 337 -17.00 -20.35 26.70
CA SER A 337 -16.06 -21.46 26.87
C SER A 337 -14.62 -20.98 26.94
N GLY A 338 -13.82 -21.59 27.83
CA GLY A 338 -12.37 -21.49 27.76
C GLY A 338 -11.85 -22.09 26.46
N MET A 339 -10.94 -21.38 25.81
CA MET A 339 -10.29 -21.80 24.57
C MET A 339 -8.82 -21.41 24.59
N LYS A 340 -7.95 -22.31 24.11
CA LYS A 340 -6.55 -22.08 23.79
C LYS A 340 -6.33 -22.43 22.33
N LEU A 341 -5.74 -21.51 21.58
CA LEU A 341 -5.38 -21.70 20.18
C LEU A 341 -3.89 -21.45 20.06
N SER A 342 -3.18 -22.38 19.45
CA SER A 342 -1.82 -22.12 19.01
C SER A 342 -1.67 -22.57 17.58
N GLY A 343 -0.77 -21.93 16.87
CA GLY A 343 -0.46 -22.33 15.52
C GLY A 343 0.93 -21.90 15.13
N GLY A 344 1.44 -22.61 14.13
CA GLY A 344 2.75 -22.35 13.57
C GLY A 344 2.70 -22.61 12.08
N TRP A 345 3.30 -21.73 11.32
CA TRP A 345 3.55 -21.92 9.90
C TRP A 345 5.05 -21.88 9.66
N ALA A 346 5.54 -22.80 8.83
CA ALA A 346 6.91 -22.80 8.32
C ALA A 346 6.93 -23.28 6.87
N GLN A 347 7.71 -22.60 6.02
CA GLN A 347 7.94 -23.07 4.66
C GLN A 347 8.66 -24.44 4.64
N PRO A 348 8.41 -25.30 3.62
CA PRO A 348 7.64 -24.99 2.41
C PRO A 348 6.12 -24.93 2.58
N ASP A 349 5.44 -25.77 3.39
CA ASP A 349 3.96 -25.79 3.38
C ASP A 349 3.31 -26.32 4.68
N ASN A 350 3.98 -26.28 5.84
CA ASN A 350 3.43 -26.87 7.07
C ASN A 350 2.71 -25.84 7.93
N LEU A 351 1.37 -25.84 7.88
CA LEU A 351 0.53 -25.14 8.85
C LEU A 351 0.13 -26.11 9.96
N ARG A 352 0.54 -25.82 11.18
CA ARG A 352 0.09 -26.51 12.40
C ARG A 352 -0.91 -25.64 13.12
N LEU A 353 -2.03 -26.24 13.52
CA LEU A 353 -3.06 -25.60 14.33
C LEU A 353 -3.47 -26.53 15.48
N ASP A 354 -3.34 -26.06 16.70
CA ASP A 354 -3.81 -26.74 17.90
C ASP A 354 -4.95 -25.92 18.50
N VAL A 355 -6.11 -26.56 18.66
CA VAL A 355 -7.29 -25.94 19.26
C VAL A 355 -7.71 -26.80 20.46
N ASN A 356 -7.71 -26.17 21.63
CA ASN A 356 -8.19 -26.77 22.87
C ASN A 356 -9.37 -25.95 23.40
N ALA A 357 -10.52 -26.58 23.60
CA ALA A 357 -11.73 -25.93 24.10
C ALA A 357 -12.39 -26.78 25.20
N ASP A 358 -12.84 -26.11 26.26
CA ASP A 358 -13.58 -26.79 27.35
C ASP A 358 -14.94 -27.29 26.85
N ARG A 359 -15.67 -26.42 26.13
CA ARG A 359 -16.99 -26.70 25.55
C ARG A 359 -17.15 -26.01 24.21
N LEU A 360 -17.51 -26.76 23.19
CA LEU A 360 -17.88 -26.23 21.88
C LEU A 360 -19.37 -26.48 21.63
N ASN A 361 -20.17 -25.42 21.63
CA ASN A 361 -21.57 -25.50 21.19
C ASN A 361 -21.68 -25.02 19.75
N LEU A 362 -21.79 -25.94 18.79
CA LEU A 362 -21.92 -25.60 17.37
C LEU A 362 -23.28 -24.99 17.03
N ASP A 363 -24.32 -25.24 17.83
CA ASP A 363 -25.66 -24.69 17.59
C ASP A 363 -25.71 -23.16 17.73
N ASP A 364 -24.79 -22.60 18.52
CA ASP A 364 -24.62 -21.16 18.70
C ASP A 364 -24.06 -20.46 17.45
N TRP A 365 -23.50 -21.22 16.50
CA TRP A 365 -22.86 -20.72 15.29
C TRP A 365 -23.66 -21.04 14.02
N LEU A 366 -24.76 -21.78 14.13
CA LEU A 366 -25.63 -22.10 13.01
C LEU A 366 -26.59 -20.93 12.72
N PRO A 367 -26.88 -20.64 11.45
CA PRO A 367 -27.95 -19.71 11.09
C PRO A 367 -29.30 -20.25 11.59
N PRO A 368 -30.26 -19.37 11.94
CA PRO A 368 -31.59 -19.81 12.36
C PRO A 368 -32.24 -20.67 11.26
N PRO A 369 -32.99 -21.73 11.63
CA PRO A 369 -33.70 -22.56 10.65
C PRO A 369 -34.62 -21.71 9.77
N ALA A 370 -34.54 -21.87 8.45
CA ALA A 370 -35.38 -21.13 7.52
C ALA A 370 -36.87 -21.46 7.79
N ALA A 371 -37.69 -20.44 8.02
CA ALA A 371 -39.14 -20.57 8.05
C ALA A 371 -39.63 -20.70 6.60
N GLN A 372 -40.06 -21.93 6.24
CA GLN A 372 -40.59 -22.40 4.96
C GLN A 372 -39.56 -22.76 3.86
N PRO A 373 -39.73 -23.92 3.19
CA PRO A 373 -38.91 -24.30 2.05
C PRO A 373 -39.27 -23.42 0.85
N LYS A 374 -38.44 -22.41 0.56
CA LYS A 374 -38.46 -21.74 -0.73
C LYS A 374 -37.85 -22.68 -1.77
N ALA A 375 -38.44 -22.74 -2.96
CA ALA A 375 -38.07 -23.65 -4.05
C ALA A 375 -36.55 -23.77 -4.20
N ALA A 376 -36.08 -25.02 -4.37
CA ALA A 376 -34.68 -25.40 -4.37
C ALA A 376 -33.84 -24.46 -5.24
N ALA A 377 -33.01 -23.65 -4.59
CA ALA A 377 -31.91 -22.98 -5.26
C ALA A 377 -31.00 -24.08 -5.87
N PRO A 378 -30.42 -23.85 -7.06
CA PRO A 378 -29.48 -24.80 -7.65
C PRO A 378 -28.39 -25.11 -6.63
N ALA A 379 -28.02 -26.40 -6.54
CA ALA A 379 -27.03 -26.89 -5.59
C ALA A 379 -25.79 -25.97 -5.63
N PRO A 380 -25.29 -25.49 -4.48
CA PRO A 380 -24.12 -24.63 -4.46
C PRO A 380 -22.98 -25.36 -5.17
N ALA A 381 -22.32 -24.67 -6.10
CA ALA A 381 -21.16 -25.21 -6.77
C ALA A 381 -20.16 -25.68 -5.70
N PRO A 382 -19.58 -26.88 -5.83
CA PRO A 382 -18.63 -27.39 -4.86
C PRO A 382 -17.51 -26.36 -4.67
N ILE A 383 -17.22 -26.04 -3.41
CA ILE A 383 -16.17 -25.09 -3.06
C ILE A 383 -14.87 -25.61 -3.67
N ASP A 384 -14.25 -24.81 -4.53
CA ASP A 384 -12.96 -25.14 -5.12
C ASP A 384 -11.88 -25.08 -4.05
N LEU A 385 -11.47 -26.27 -3.57
CA LEU A 385 -10.43 -26.43 -2.55
C LEU A 385 -9.03 -26.63 -3.17
N SER A 386 -8.88 -26.52 -4.49
CA SER A 386 -7.62 -26.78 -5.19
C SER A 386 -6.46 -25.91 -4.68
N ALA A 387 -6.75 -24.68 -4.25
CA ALA A 387 -5.78 -23.77 -3.65
C ALA A 387 -5.22 -24.29 -2.30
N PHE A 388 -5.98 -25.10 -1.56
CA PHE A 388 -5.59 -25.65 -0.25
C PHE A 388 -4.88 -27.00 -0.35
N GLN A 389 -4.93 -27.68 -1.51
CA GLN A 389 -4.30 -29.01 -1.70
C GLN A 389 -2.77 -28.98 -1.62
N LYS A 390 -2.14 -27.81 -1.81
CA LYS A 390 -0.68 -27.62 -1.69
C LYS A 390 -0.24 -27.34 -0.25
N LEU A 391 -1.17 -27.04 0.66
CA LEU A 391 -0.86 -26.69 2.03
C LEU A 391 -0.94 -27.94 2.93
N GLY A 392 0.19 -28.34 3.51
CA GLY A 392 0.23 -29.37 4.55
C GLY A 392 -0.40 -28.85 5.84
N LEU A 393 -1.68 -29.16 6.06
CA LEU A 393 -2.40 -28.80 7.28
C LEU A 393 -2.35 -29.93 8.31
N GLY A 394 -1.63 -29.71 9.42
CA GLY A 394 -1.72 -30.53 10.62
C GLY A 394 -2.60 -29.84 11.65
N ALA A 395 -3.79 -30.38 11.94
CA ALA A 395 -4.69 -29.82 12.94
C ALA A 395 -4.97 -30.81 14.06
N GLN A 396 -4.83 -30.39 15.32
CA GLN A 396 -5.22 -31.16 16.49
C GLN A 396 -6.33 -30.43 17.25
N PHE A 397 -7.41 -31.16 17.54
CA PHE A 397 -8.55 -30.66 18.30
C PHE A 397 -8.68 -31.46 19.59
N LYS A 398 -8.73 -30.76 20.73
CA LYS A 398 -9.05 -31.32 22.04
C LYS A 398 -10.27 -30.58 22.56
N ILE A 399 -11.41 -31.26 22.65
CA ILE A 399 -12.69 -30.67 23.01
C ILE A 399 -13.25 -31.47 24.18
N GLY A 400 -13.44 -30.82 25.34
CA GLY A 400 -13.98 -31.49 26.52
C GLY A 400 -15.45 -31.91 26.35
N SER A 401 -16.27 -31.02 25.79
CA SER A 401 -17.66 -31.32 25.43
C SER A 401 -18.09 -30.63 24.14
N LEU A 402 -18.86 -31.35 23.30
CA LEU A 402 -19.39 -30.87 22.02
C LEU A 402 -20.92 -30.90 22.08
N VAL A 403 -21.58 -29.82 21.68
CA VAL A 403 -23.02 -29.78 21.43
C VAL A 403 -23.26 -29.48 19.95
N PHE A 404 -24.05 -30.32 19.28
CA PHE A 404 -24.47 -30.11 17.90
C PHE A 404 -25.85 -30.73 17.65
N LYS A 405 -26.76 -29.91 17.11
CA LYS A 405 -28.18 -30.21 16.91
C LYS A 405 -28.85 -30.76 18.18
N GLY A 406 -28.54 -30.14 19.32
CA GLY A 406 -29.05 -30.55 20.64
C GLY A 406 -28.49 -31.87 21.18
N MET A 407 -27.63 -32.57 20.43
CA MET A 407 -26.92 -33.76 20.92
C MET A 407 -25.64 -33.34 21.62
N GLN A 408 -25.33 -33.96 22.75
CA GLN A 408 -24.15 -33.68 23.56
C GLN A 408 -23.20 -34.89 23.55
N TRP A 409 -21.93 -34.63 23.26
CA TRP A 409 -20.84 -35.58 23.38
C TRP A 409 -19.81 -35.04 24.37
N SER A 410 -19.23 -35.91 25.19
CA SER A 410 -18.15 -35.58 26.11
C SER A 410 -17.00 -36.55 25.90
N ALA A 411 -15.78 -36.01 25.91
CA ALA A 411 -14.55 -36.78 25.77
C ALA A 411 -14.13 -37.45 27.09
#